data_AF-A0A2E3FNI8-F1
#
_entry.id   AF-A0A2E3FNI8-F1
#
_cell.length_a   1.000
_cell.length_b   1.000
_cell.length_c   1.000
_cell.angle_alpha   90.00
_cell.angle_beta   90.00
_cell.angle_gamma   90.00
#
_symmetry.space_group_name_H-M   'P 1'
#
loop_
_entity.id
_entity.type
_entity.pdbx_description
1 polymer ?
#
loop_
_entity_poly.entity_id
_entity_poly.type
_entity_poly.pdbx_seq_one_letter_code
_entity_poly.pdbx_strand_id
1 'polypeptide(L)'
;MAGDGSDRANAKVRLEQMPPAVKKLVDTMLGINPNFDIEDWLVQKAEEDLSLINLDLEREKTQLKQRIHRLESLAERLNSKIPKGVEDGQTNLFDCFDISPPIKHLVDRISNDFQDDPHPAGTITDLLLDDSCDDPLLALTAQMMLMAAQNKIGDGANWVDIEDLFRPLLNNGISKNECIEALDYLLMSGQIHEIDDDCFIPEM
;
A
#
# COMPACT_ATOMS: atom_id res chain seq x y z
N MET A 1 -34.30 58.76 28.55
CA MET A 1 -33.89 58.58 27.14
C MET A 1 -33.23 57.22 27.06
N ALA A 2 -33.98 56.23 26.62
CA ALA A 2 -33.55 54.83 26.50
C ALA A 2 -33.54 54.48 25.02
N GLY A 3 -32.49 53.78 24.57
CA GLY A 3 -32.43 53.25 23.22
C GLY A 3 -31.04 53.38 22.60
N ASP A 4 -30.03 52.74 23.18
CA ASP A 4 -28.84 52.32 22.44
C ASP A 4 -28.29 51.05 23.10
N GLY A 5 -28.43 49.90 22.43
CA GLY A 5 -28.03 48.62 23.01
C GLY A 5 -28.66 47.37 22.42
N SER A 6 -29.48 47.45 21.36
CA SER A 6 -30.18 46.27 20.82
C SER A 6 -29.91 45.98 19.33
N ASP A 7 -28.92 46.60 18.69
CA ASP A 7 -28.64 46.35 17.27
C ASP A 7 -27.39 45.47 17.00
N ARG A 8 -26.59 45.16 18.02
CA ARG A 8 -25.39 44.30 17.85
C ARG A 8 -25.64 42.79 18.01
N ALA A 9 -26.80 42.39 18.52
CA ALA A 9 -27.15 40.98 18.70
C ALA A 9 -27.87 40.35 17.48
N ASN A 10 -28.20 41.14 16.46
CA ASN A 10 -29.05 40.73 15.33
C ASN A 10 -28.29 40.43 14.01
N ALA A 11 -26.97 40.22 14.08
CA ALA A 11 -26.20 39.67 12.96
C ALA A 11 -25.93 38.17 13.11
N LYS A 12 -26.47 37.50 14.15
CA LYS A 12 -26.56 36.04 14.16
C LYS A 12 -27.46 35.62 13.01
N VAL A 13 -26.90 34.87 12.07
CA VAL A 13 -27.57 34.24 10.92
C VAL A 13 -29.06 34.05 11.15
N ARG A 14 -29.89 34.64 10.27
CA ARG A 14 -31.33 34.38 10.27
C ARG A 14 -31.56 32.94 9.81
N LEU A 15 -31.50 31.99 10.74
CA LEU A 15 -31.73 30.56 10.53
C LEU A 15 -33.02 30.32 9.72
N GLU A 16 -34.04 31.16 9.90
CA GLU A 16 -35.31 31.10 9.19
C GLU A 16 -35.21 31.25 7.66
N GLN A 17 -34.15 31.85 7.13
CA GLN A 17 -33.96 32.08 5.69
C GLN A 17 -33.07 31.02 5.01
N MET A 18 -32.57 30.04 5.76
CA MET A 18 -31.68 29.00 5.23
C MET A 18 -32.45 27.85 4.55
N PRO A 19 -31.82 27.15 3.59
CA PRO A 19 -32.38 25.95 2.97
C PRO A 19 -32.78 24.90 4.02
N PRO A 20 -33.83 24.10 3.76
CA PRO A 20 -34.35 23.13 4.74
C PRO A 20 -33.31 22.10 5.19
N ALA A 21 -32.37 21.73 4.31
CA ALA A 21 -31.26 20.84 4.65
C ALA A 21 -30.30 21.45 5.70
N VAL A 22 -29.99 22.74 5.57
CA VAL A 22 -29.11 23.46 6.49
C VAL A 22 -29.80 23.66 7.84
N LYS A 23 -31.10 23.97 7.85
CA LYS A 23 -31.90 24.05 9.08
C LYS A 23 -31.85 22.73 9.86
N LYS A 24 -32.13 21.61 9.18
CA LYS A 24 -32.06 20.27 9.79
C LYS A 24 -30.67 19.99 10.37
N LEU A 25 -29.61 20.37 9.67
CA LEU A 25 -28.24 20.21 10.15
C LEU A 25 -27.99 21.02 11.41
N VAL A 26 -28.36 22.31 11.41
CA VAL A 26 -28.21 23.19 12.58
C VAL A 26 -28.99 22.63 13.78
N ASP A 27 -30.24 22.20 13.58
CA ASP A 27 -31.07 21.62 14.64
C ASP A 27 -30.42 20.36 15.23
N THR A 28 -29.87 19.49 14.39
CA THR A 28 -29.15 18.28 14.85
C THR A 28 -27.86 18.63 15.58
N MET A 29 -27.08 19.59 15.07
CA MET A 29 -25.79 19.97 15.65
C MET A 29 -25.94 20.73 16.96
N LEU A 30 -26.96 21.59 17.09
CA LEU A 30 -27.31 22.22 18.37
C LEU A 30 -27.79 21.20 19.41
N GLY A 31 -28.41 20.10 18.96
CA GLY A 31 -28.77 18.97 19.81
C GLY A 31 -27.56 18.20 20.35
N ILE A 32 -26.42 18.22 19.64
CA ILE A 32 -25.17 17.57 20.05
C ILE A 32 -24.29 18.54 20.86
N ASN A 33 -24.17 19.79 20.40
CA ASN A 33 -23.36 20.84 21.01
C ASN A 33 -24.15 22.15 21.13
N PRO A 34 -24.52 22.58 22.36
CA PRO A 34 -25.25 23.82 22.60
C PRO A 34 -24.51 25.10 22.17
N ASN A 35 -23.19 25.05 22.02
CA ASN A 35 -22.35 26.17 21.59
C ASN A 35 -22.00 26.12 20.10
N PHE A 36 -22.70 25.29 19.31
CA PHE A 36 -22.46 25.18 17.88
C PHE A 36 -22.72 26.50 17.14
N ASP A 37 -21.75 26.93 16.33
CA ASP A 37 -21.89 28.03 15.38
C ASP A 37 -21.79 27.50 13.95
N ILE A 38 -22.80 27.83 13.13
CA ILE A 38 -22.89 27.40 11.75
C ILE A 38 -21.89 28.12 10.85
N GLU A 39 -21.53 29.37 11.17
CA GLU A 39 -20.57 30.13 10.38
C GLU A 39 -19.17 29.50 10.51
N ASP A 40 -18.73 29.26 11.75
CA ASP A 40 -17.45 28.60 12.03
C ASP A 40 -17.40 27.19 11.44
N TRP A 41 -18.48 26.42 11.55
CA TRP A 41 -18.57 25.09 10.95
C TRP A 41 -18.47 25.14 9.42
N LEU A 42 -19.11 26.12 8.78
CA LEU A 42 -19.08 26.26 7.33
C LEU A 42 -17.70 26.69 6.83
N VAL A 43 -17.01 27.56 7.56
CA VAL A 43 -15.62 27.94 7.28
C VAL A 43 -14.72 26.72 7.40
N GLN A 44 -14.79 25.99 8.52
CA GLN A 44 -14.01 24.77 8.72
C GLN A 44 -14.29 23.75 7.61
N LYS A 45 -15.57 23.54 7.27
CA LYS A 45 -15.95 22.58 6.23
C LYS A 45 -15.44 22.98 4.85
N ALA A 46 -15.45 24.27 4.52
CA ALA A 46 -14.88 24.78 3.28
C ALA A 46 -13.36 24.62 3.22
N GLU A 47 -12.66 24.85 4.33
CA GLU A 47 -11.21 24.61 4.43
C GLU A 47 -10.86 23.13 4.26
N GLU A 48 -11.61 22.24 4.92
CA GLU A 48 -11.48 20.79 4.76
C GLU A 48 -11.70 20.36 3.31
N ASP A 49 -12.79 20.80 2.68
CA ASP A 49 -13.10 20.45 1.29
C ASP A 49 -12.05 21.01 0.31
N LEU A 50 -11.54 22.23 0.53
CA LEU A 50 -10.43 22.77 -0.25
C LEU A 50 -9.14 21.96 -0.06
N SER A 51 -8.88 21.46 1.14
CA SER A 51 -7.72 20.61 1.42
C SER A 51 -7.80 19.28 0.65
N LEU A 52 -8.98 18.68 0.60
CA LEU A 52 -9.24 17.44 -0.15
C LEU A 52 -9.07 17.67 -1.66
N ILE A 53 -9.64 18.76 -2.19
CA ILE A 53 -9.47 19.13 -3.60
C ILE A 53 -7.99 19.33 -3.95
N ASN A 54 -7.21 19.98 -3.08
CA ASN A 54 -5.78 20.14 -3.30
C ASN A 54 -5.02 18.80 -3.34
N LEU A 55 -5.38 17.87 -2.46
CA LEU A 55 -4.81 16.52 -2.47
C LEU A 55 -5.11 15.79 -3.78
N ASP A 56 -6.35 15.86 -4.24
CA ASP A 56 -6.78 15.27 -5.51
C ASP A 56 -6.03 15.89 -6.71
N LEU A 57 -5.84 17.21 -6.70
CA LEU A 57 -5.07 17.91 -7.73
C LEU A 57 -3.59 17.46 -7.76
N GLU A 58 -2.94 17.30 -6.62
CA GLU A 58 -1.55 16.81 -6.57
C GLU A 58 -1.46 15.34 -7.02
N ARG A 59 -2.48 14.52 -6.73
CA ARG A 59 -2.58 13.15 -7.24
C ARG A 59 -2.69 13.14 -8.77
N GLU A 60 -3.62 13.89 -9.34
CA GLU A 60 -3.82 14.01 -10.79
C GLU A 60 -2.56 14.52 -11.50
N LYS A 61 -1.93 15.56 -10.94
CA LYS A 61 -0.66 16.09 -11.45
C LYS A 61 0.44 15.02 -11.46
N THR A 62 0.50 14.17 -10.45
CA THR A 62 1.48 13.07 -10.39
C THR A 62 1.18 12.02 -11.45
N GLN A 63 -0.08 11.63 -11.65
CA GLN A 63 -0.49 10.69 -12.70
C GLN A 63 -0.16 11.23 -14.10
N LEU A 64 -0.44 12.52 -14.34
CA LEU A 64 -0.10 13.17 -15.61
C LEU A 64 1.40 13.22 -15.86
N LYS A 65 2.22 13.52 -14.84
CA LYS A 65 3.69 13.46 -14.95
C LYS A 65 4.18 12.06 -15.32
N GLN A 66 3.67 11.02 -14.67
CA GLN A 66 4.01 9.64 -15.00
C GLN A 66 3.61 9.30 -16.44
N ARG A 67 2.42 9.72 -16.88
CA ARG A 67 1.96 9.53 -18.26
C ARG A 67 2.86 10.23 -19.27
N ILE A 68 3.28 11.47 -19.00
CA ILE A 68 4.24 12.21 -19.84
C ILE A 68 5.55 11.45 -19.92
N HIS A 69 6.11 11.03 -18.77
CA HIS A 69 7.37 10.28 -18.74
C HIS A 69 7.30 8.97 -19.55
N ARG A 70 6.17 8.25 -19.47
CA ARG A 70 5.94 7.05 -20.29
C ARG A 70 5.94 7.39 -21.78
N LEU A 71 5.30 8.48 -22.18
CA LEU A 71 5.27 8.93 -23.58
C LEU A 71 6.66 9.36 -24.07
N GLU A 72 7.42 10.07 -23.25
CA GLU A 72 8.81 10.46 -23.55
C GLU A 72 9.69 9.23 -23.74
N SER A 73 9.63 8.25 -22.83
CA SER A 73 10.37 6.99 -22.95
C SER A 73 10.01 6.22 -24.23
N LEU A 74 8.71 6.18 -24.59
CA LEU A 74 8.27 5.57 -25.85
C LEU A 74 8.81 6.33 -27.07
N ALA A 75 8.82 7.67 -27.03
CA ALA A 75 9.37 8.49 -28.10
C ALA A 75 10.89 8.31 -28.24
N GLU A 76 11.63 8.22 -27.13
CA GLU A 76 13.06 7.92 -27.12
C GLU A 76 13.35 6.56 -27.71
N ARG A 77 12.59 5.52 -27.33
CA ARG A 77 12.73 4.17 -27.92
C ARG A 77 12.46 4.17 -29.42
N LEU A 78 11.45 4.91 -29.87
CA LEU A 78 11.13 5.02 -31.29
C LEU A 78 12.23 5.77 -32.09
N ASN A 79 12.83 6.78 -31.47
CA ASN A 79 13.90 7.58 -32.08
C ASN A 79 15.30 6.98 -31.92
N SER A 80 15.48 6.06 -30.96
CA SER A 80 16.72 5.32 -30.80
C SER A 80 16.93 4.47 -32.05
N LYS A 81 17.93 4.84 -32.85
CA LYS A 81 18.38 3.99 -33.95
C LYS A 81 18.79 2.66 -33.32
N ILE A 82 18.14 1.57 -33.74
CA ILE A 82 18.60 0.20 -33.52
C ILE A 82 20.11 0.22 -33.72
N PRO A 83 20.93 -0.17 -32.73
CA PRO A 83 22.38 -0.15 -32.90
C PRO A 83 22.70 -0.98 -34.13
N LYS A 84 23.24 -0.31 -35.16
CA LYS A 84 23.83 -0.99 -36.32
C LYS A 84 25.09 -1.67 -35.80
N GLY A 85 24.97 -2.93 -35.44
CA GLY A 85 26.05 -3.75 -34.89
C GLY A 85 25.64 -4.37 -33.57
N VAL A 86 24.72 -5.33 -33.61
CA VAL A 86 24.84 -6.46 -32.69
C VAL A 86 26.10 -7.18 -33.18
N GLU A 87 27.16 -7.18 -32.39
CA GLU A 87 28.35 -7.98 -32.70
C GLU A 87 27.91 -9.44 -32.88
N ASP A 88 28.35 -10.06 -33.97
CA ASP A 88 27.97 -11.42 -34.38
C ASP A 88 28.33 -12.39 -33.24
N GLY A 89 27.33 -12.79 -32.44
CA GLY A 89 27.51 -13.64 -31.25
C GLY A 89 26.87 -13.14 -29.95
N GLN A 90 26.35 -11.91 -29.87
CA GLN A 90 25.48 -11.53 -28.74
C GLN A 90 24.08 -12.10 -28.95
N THR A 91 23.81 -13.22 -28.30
CA THR A 91 22.48 -13.81 -28.18
C THR A 91 21.82 -13.28 -26.89
N ASN A 92 20.49 -13.16 -26.86
CA ASN A 92 19.77 -12.75 -25.66
C ASN A 92 20.13 -13.68 -24.49
N LEU A 93 20.04 -13.21 -23.24
CA LEU A 93 20.25 -14.03 -22.02
C LEU A 93 19.43 -15.33 -22.01
N PHE A 94 18.34 -15.36 -22.78
CA PHE A 94 17.44 -16.50 -22.93
C PHE A 94 17.83 -17.48 -24.04
N ASP A 95 18.70 -17.08 -24.98
CA ASP A 95 19.15 -17.95 -26.07
C ASP A 95 20.17 -19.01 -25.58
N CYS A 96 20.73 -18.83 -24.38
CA CYS A 96 21.54 -19.84 -23.70
C CYS A 96 20.72 -21.02 -23.16
N PHE A 97 19.39 -20.92 -23.15
CA PHE A 97 18.48 -22.01 -22.79
C PHE A 97 17.95 -22.67 -24.05
N ASP A 98 18.82 -23.38 -24.75
CA ASP A 98 18.40 -24.18 -25.90
C ASP A 98 17.53 -25.34 -25.38
N ILE A 99 16.22 -25.24 -25.59
CA ILE A 99 15.26 -26.27 -25.20
C ILE A 99 15.64 -27.53 -25.98
N SER A 100 16.10 -28.56 -25.27
CA SER A 100 16.51 -29.83 -25.87
C SER A 100 15.41 -30.36 -26.80
N PRO A 101 15.72 -30.90 -27.99
CA PRO A 101 14.72 -31.36 -28.96
C PRO A 101 13.64 -32.32 -28.43
N PRO A 102 13.85 -33.15 -27.38
CA PRO A 102 12.77 -33.95 -26.79
C PRO A 102 11.63 -33.10 -26.19
N ILE A 103 11.91 -31.86 -25.78
CA ILE A 103 10.99 -30.99 -25.05
C ILE A 103 10.30 -29.99 -25.98
N LYS A 104 10.83 -29.75 -27.19
CA LYS A 104 10.18 -28.90 -28.20
C LYS A 104 8.77 -29.38 -28.56
N HIS A 105 8.56 -30.70 -28.62
CA HIS A 105 7.24 -31.30 -28.85
C HIS A 105 6.28 -31.25 -27.64
N LEU A 106 6.79 -30.93 -26.43
CA LEU A 106 5.97 -30.65 -25.26
C LEU A 106 5.52 -29.19 -25.25
N VAL A 107 6.39 -28.26 -25.64
CA VAL A 107 6.05 -26.83 -25.80
C VAL A 107 4.92 -26.62 -26.81
N ASP A 108 4.94 -27.31 -27.95
CA ASP A 108 3.85 -27.24 -28.94
C ASP A 108 2.51 -27.83 -28.46
N ARG A 109 2.53 -28.71 -27.44
CA ARG A 109 1.29 -29.22 -26.80
C ARG A 109 0.75 -28.25 -25.76
N ILE A 110 1.63 -27.57 -25.03
CA ILE A 110 1.26 -26.55 -24.03
C ILE A 110 0.52 -25.37 -24.69
N SER A 111 0.83 -25.05 -25.95
CA SER A 111 0.14 -23.99 -26.72
C SER A 111 -1.37 -24.21 -26.93
N ASN A 112 -1.85 -25.44 -26.85
CA ASN A 112 -3.24 -25.80 -27.22
C ASN A 112 -4.13 -26.19 -26.03
N ASP A 113 -3.55 -26.45 -24.87
CA ASP A 113 -4.28 -26.70 -23.63
C ASP A 113 -4.01 -25.56 -22.65
N PHE A 114 -4.65 -24.41 -22.87
CA PHE A 114 -4.93 -23.47 -21.78
C PHE A 114 -5.99 -24.10 -20.86
N GLN A 115 -5.62 -25.18 -20.18
CA GLN A 115 -6.14 -25.43 -18.85
C GLN A 115 -5.50 -24.34 -17.97
N ASP A 116 -6.29 -23.78 -17.04
CA ASP A 116 -5.84 -22.88 -15.99
C ASP A 116 -4.87 -23.60 -15.03
N ASP A 117 -3.75 -24.13 -15.54
CA ASP A 117 -2.63 -24.51 -14.72
C ASP A 117 -2.14 -23.22 -14.06
N PRO A 118 -2.14 -23.13 -12.72
CA PRO A 118 -1.77 -21.92 -12.03
C PRO A 118 -0.41 -21.49 -12.54
N HIS A 119 -0.35 -20.25 -13.06
CA HIS A 119 0.88 -19.65 -13.55
C HIS A 119 1.98 -19.89 -12.50
N PRO A 120 3.24 -20.20 -12.86
CA PRO A 120 4.29 -20.45 -11.88
C PRO A 120 4.51 -19.28 -10.90
N ALA A 121 4.10 -18.07 -11.28
CA ALA A 121 4.03 -16.92 -10.37
C ALA A 121 2.88 -17.01 -9.35
N GLY A 122 1.78 -17.71 -9.65
CA GLY A 122 0.68 -17.98 -8.72
C GLY A 122 1.15 -18.71 -7.46
N THR A 123 2.13 -19.62 -7.56
CA THR A 123 2.75 -20.22 -6.37
C THR A 123 3.48 -19.17 -5.52
N ILE A 124 4.04 -18.13 -6.13
CA ILE A 124 4.71 -17.03 -5.42
C ILE A 124 3.66 -16.07 -4.84
N THR A 125 2.56 -15.85 -5.56
CA THR A 125 1.42 -15.04 -5.10
C THR A 125 0.68 -15.72 -3.93
N ASP A 126 0.52 -17.04 -3.95
CA ASP A 126 -0.04 -17.83 -2.84
C ASP A 126 0.88 -17.86 -1.61
N LEU A 127 2.16 -17.54 -1.80
CA LEU A 127 3.12 -17.34 -0.70
C LEU A 127 3.13 -15.91 -0.17
N LEU A 128 2.37 -14.98 -0.78
CA LEU A 128 2.14 -13.66 -0.18
C LEU A 128 1.11 -13.83 0.95
N LEU A 129 1.43 -13.25 2.09
CA LEU A 129 0.63 -13.33 3.30
C LEU A 129 -0.64 -12.50 3.11
N ASP A 130 -1.75 -13.21 2.87
CA ASP A 130 -3.13 -12.72 2.81
C ASP A 130 -3.41 -11.62 1.75
N ASP A 131 -4.66 -11.53 1.29
CA ASP A 131 -5.12 -10.54 0.28
C ASP A 131 -5.04 -9.07 0.76
N SER A 132 -4.48 -8.83 1.96
CA SER A 132 -4.37 -7.53 2.64
C SER A 132 -2.98 -6.89 2.57
N CYS A 133 -1.95 -7.61 2.12
CA CYS A 133 -0.59 -7.08 2.05
C CYS A 133 -0.30 -6.50 0.66
N ASP A 134 -0.67 -5.23 0.44
CA ASP A 134 -0.39 -4.47 -0.79
C ASP A 134 1.13 -4.24 -1.03
N ASP A 135 1.97 -4.44 -0.01
CA ASP A 135 3.41 -4.31 -0.11
C ASP A 135 4.09 -5.69 -0.25
N PRO A 136 4.62 -6.04 -1.44
CA PRO A 136 5.28 -7.32 -1.67
C PRO A 136 6.60 -7.46 -0.89
N LEU A 137 7.26 -6.35 -0.52
CA LEU A 137 8.46 -6.39 0.32
C LEU A 137 8.08 -6.75 1.76
N LEU A 138 7.00 -6.17 2.29
CA LEU A 138 6.49 -6.51 3.61
C LEU A 138 6.10 -7.99 3.68
N ALA A 139 5.37 -8.49 2.69
CA ALA A 139 4.99 -9.91 2.63
C ALA A 139 6.22 -10.84 2.62
N LEU A 140 7.23 -10.52 1.80
CA LEU A 140 8.46 -11.31 1.73
C LEU A 140 9.26 -11.25 3.04
N THR A 141 9.41 -10.07 3.63
CA THR A 141 10.16 -9.86 4.87
C THR A 141 9.48 -10.55 6.06
N ALA A 142 8.15 -10.43 6.16
CA ALA A 142 7.36 -11.15 7.16
C ALA A 142 7.47 -12.67 6.99
N GLN A 143 7.40 -13.19 5.77
CA GLN A 143 7.58 -14.62 5.51
C GLN A 143 9.00 -15.10 5.89
N MET A 144 10.04 -14.32 5.56
CA MET A 144 11.42 -14.64 5.96
C MET A 144 11.58 -14.64 7.49
N MET A 145 10.91 -13.72 8.19
CA MET A 145 10.92 -13.67 9.65
C MET A 145 10.23 -14.90 10.27
N LEU A 146 9.08 -15.31 9.74
CA LEU A 146 8.40 -16.54 10.16
C LEU A 146 9.28 -17.78 9.95
N MET A 147 9.94 -17.90 8.80
CA MET A 147 10.87 -19.00 8.55
C MET A 147 12.03 -19.00 9.55
N ALA A 148 12.60 -17.84 9.88
CA ALA A 148 13.64 -17.73 10.89
C ALA A 148 13.14 -18.19 12.28
N ALA A 149 11.93 -17.80 12.65
CA ALA A 149 11.31 -18.18 13.91
C ALA A 149 11.05 -19.70 13.99
N GLN A 150 10.43 -20.25 12.94
CA GLN A 150 10.10 -21.68 12.84
C GLN A 150 11.35 -22.56 12.85
N ASN A 151 12.42 -22.17 12.15
CA ASN A 151 13.68 -22.91 12.17
C ASN A 151 14.26 -22.97 13.59
N LYS A 152 14.27 -21.85 14.31
CA LYS A 152 14.85 -21.80 15.66
C LYS A 152 14.04 -22.65 16.66
N ILE A 153 12.71 -22.65 16.56
CA ILE A 153 11.85 -23.50 17.39
C ILE A 153 11.93 -24.97 16.98
N GLY A 154 12.05 -25.24 15.67
CA GLY A 154 12.28 -26.58 15.13
C GLY A 154 13.58 -27.22 15.64
N ASP A 155 14.60 -26.40 15.90
CA ASP A 155 15.85 -26.82 16.55
C ASP A 155 15.73 -27.05 18.07
N GLY A 156 14.52 -26.87 18.63
CA GLY A 156 14.20 -27.17 20.03
C GLY A 156 14.25 -25.96 20.98
N ALA A 157 14.31 -24.73 20.46
CA ALA A 157 14.16 -23.54 21.29
C ALA A 157 12.70 -23.35 21.73
N ASN A 158 12.51 -22.88 22.96
CA ASN A 158 11.17 -22.60 23.49
C ASN A 158 10.56 -21.29 22.95
N TRP A 159 11.41 -20.34 22.55
CA TRP A 159 11.04 -19.05 21.97
C TRP A 159 12.20 -18.49 21.15
N VAL A 160 11.94 -17.38 20.46
CA VAL A 160 12.88 -16.68 19.59
C VAL A 160 13.03 -15.24 20.08
N ASP A 161 14.26 -14.84 20.39
CA ASP A 161 14.59 -13.46 20.77
C ASP A 161 14.55 -12.51 19.57
N ILE A 162 14.25 -11.22 19.79
CA ILE A 162 14.17 -10.19 18.74
C ILE A 162 15.42 -10.11 17.85
N GLU A 163 16.61 -10.20 18.47
CA GLU A 163 17.89 -10.15 17.75
C GLU A 163 18.03 -11.34 16.78
N ASP A 164 17.52 -12.51 17.16
CA ASP A 164 17.59 -13.71 16.33
C ASP A 164 16.51 -13.74 15.24
N LEU A 165 15.40 -13.01 15.41
CA LEU A 165 14.48 -12.70 14.31
C LEU A 165 15.12 -11.74 13.31
N PHE A 166 15.81 -10.70 13.79
CA PHE A 166 16.28 -9.61 12.92
C PHE A 166 17.59 -9.96 12.20
N ARG A 167 18.51 -10.66 12.87
CA ARG A 167 19.86 -10.92 12.36
C ARG A 167 19.88 -11.62 10.98
N PRO A 168 19.07 -12.66 10.70
CA PRO A 168 19.03 -13.27 9.38
C PRO A 168 18.57 -12.30 8.29
N LEU A 169 17.60 -11.44 8.59
CA LEU A 169 17.05 -10.47 7.65
C LEU A 169 18.04 -9.34 7.37
N LEU A 170 18.67 -8.78 8.41
CA LEU A 170 19.70 -7.75 8.30
C LEU A 170 20.90 -8.24 7.48
N ASN A 171 21.32 -9.50 7.67
CA ASN A 171 22.40 -10.12 6.88
C ASN A 171 22.05 -10.24 5.38
N ASN A 172 20.76 -10.37 5.06
CA ASN A 172 20.24 -10.41 3.70
C ASN A 172 20.01 -9.01 3.10
N GLY A 173 20.41 -7.94 3.80
CA GLY A 173 20.31 -6.56 3.33
C GLY A 173 18.95 -5.91 3.55
N ILE A 174 18.05 -6.55 4.31
CA ILE A 174 16.77 -5.94 4.71
C ILE A 174 17.06 -4.88 5.78
N SER A 175 16.42 -3.72 5.69
CA SER A 175 16.65 -2.64 6.64
C SER A 175 16.00 -2.93 8.00
N LYS A 176 16.49 -2.31 9.08
CA LYS A 176 15.89 -2.49 10.41
C LYS A 176 14.42 -2.04 10.46
N ASN A 177 14.06 -0.99 9.71
CA ASN A 177 12.68 -0.49 9.68
C ASN A 177 11.74 -1.52 9.05
N GLU A 178 12.16 -2.17 7.96
CA GLU A 178 11.39 -3.26 7.32
C GLU A 178 11.21 -4.44 8.27
N CYS A 179 12.23 -4.76 9.08
CA CYS A 179 12.12 -5.83 10.08
C CYS A 179 11.09 -5.48 11.16
N ILE A 180 11.04 -4.22 11.60
CA ILE A 180 10.06 -3.76 12.59
C ILE A 180 8.66 -3.81 11.98
N GLU A 181 8.48 -3.31 10.77
CA GLU A 181 7.20 -3.32 10.08
C GLU A 181 6.68 -4.74 9.84
N ALA A 182 7.57 -5.66 9.45
CA ALA A 182 7.25 -7.08 9.33
C ALA A 182 6.84 -7.71 10.66
N LEU A 183 7.54 -7.39 11.75
CA LEU A 183 7.19 -7.89 13.08
C LEU A 183 5.82 -7.37 13.54
N ASP A 184 5.57 -6.07 13.37
CA ASP A 184 4.28 -5.44 13.70
C ASP A 184 3.14 -6.09 12.89
N TYR A 185 3.35 -6.30 11.59
CA TYR A 185 2.39 -6.98 10.73
C TYR A 185 2.07 -8.40 11.22
N LEU A 186 3.09 -9.19 11.56
CA LEU A 186 2.93 -10.57 12.02
C LEU A 186 2.23 -10.66 13.39
N LEU A 187 2.45 -9.67 14.27
CA LEU A 187 1.74 -9.55 15.54
C LEU A 187 0.27 -9.16 15.31
N MET A 188 0.00 -8.23 14.40
CA MET A 188 -1.37 -7.81 14.07
C MET A 188 -2.17 -8.91 13.36
N SER A 189 -1.54 -9.69 12.48
CA SER A 189 -2.15 -10.82 11.77
C SER A 189 -2.31 -12.07 12.64
N GLY A 190 -1.67 -12.10 13.82
CA GLY A 190 -1.70 -13.24 14.75
C GLY A 190 -0.86 -14.43 14.30
N GLN A 191 0.10 -14.21 13.38
CA GLN A 191 1.01 -15.25 12.89
C GLN A 191 2.24 -15.44 13.78
N ILE A 192 2.59 -14.42 14.58
CA ILE A 192 3.54 -14.50 15.68
C ILE A 192 2.89 -13.92 16.94
N HIS A 193 3.24 -14.49 18.09
CA HIS A 193 2.81 -14.07 19.41
C HIS A 193 4.02 -13.71 20.26
N GLU A 194 3.94 -12.58 20.95
CA GLU A 194 4.88 -12.19 21.99
C GLU A 194 4.43 -12.78 23.33
N ILE A 195 5.33 -13.52 24.01
CA ILE A 195 5.03 -14.21 25.27
C ILE A 195 5.69 -13.56 26.48
N ASP A 196 6.77 -12.82 26.26
CA ASP A 196 7.53 -12.05 27.25
C ASP A 196 8.33 -10.96 26.50
N ASP A 197 8.96 -10.04 27.24
CA ASP A 197 9.74 -8.94 26.64
C ASP A 197 10.75 -9.48 25.61
N ASP A 198 10.63 -9.04 24.35
CA ASP A 198 11.47 -9.45 23.21
C ASP A 198 11.48 -10.96 22.91
N CYS A 199 10.48 -11.73 23.39
CA CYS A 199 10.38 -13.17 23.24
C CYS A 199 9.16 -13.59 22.41
N PHE A 200 9.40 -14.22 21.25
CA PHE A 200 8.36 -14.50 20.25
C PHE A 200 8.22 -16.00 19.95
N ILE A 201 6.99 -16.41 19.64
CA ILE A 201 6.65 -17.73 19.10
C ILE A 201 5.74 -17.58 17.86
N PRO A 202 6.00 -18.29 16.76
CA PRO A 202 5.09 -18.36 15.63
C PRO A 202 3.86 -19.21 15.99
N GLU A 203 2.72 -18.85 15.43
CA GLU A 203 1.52 -19.68 15.47
C GLU A 203 1.77 -20.97 14.66
N MET A 204 1.31 -22.11 15.19
CA MET A 204 1.52 -23.45 14.59
C MET A 204 0.48 -23.78 13.52
#